data_AF-A0AAV0S656-F1
#
_entry.id   AF-A0AAV0S656-F1
#
_cell.length_a   1.000
_cell.length_b   1.000
_cell.length_c   1.000
_cell.angle_alpha   90.00
_cell.angle_beta   90.00
_cell.angle_gamma   90.00
#
_symmetry.space_group_name_H-M   'P 1'
#
loop_
_entity.id
_entity.type
_entity.pdbx_description
1 polymer ?
#
loop_
_entity_poly.entity_id
_entity_poly.type
_entity_poly.pdbx_seq_one_letter_code
_entity_poly.pdbx_strand_id
1 'polypeptide(L)'
;MENQQHQGRNGAAAAAPTAENRFSVLNCIDLSSPDTQNSVSLLKQACLDCGFFYVVNHGISQEFMAEVFAQSKKFFELPAKEKMKVLRNEKHRGYTPELDELLDPENQVHG
;
A
#
# COMPACT_ATOMS: atom_id res chain seq x y z
N MET A 1 -21.43 -30.42 -58.31
CA MET A 1 -20.30 -29.48 -58.33
C MET A 1 -20.85 -28.17 -57.72
N GLU A 2 -21.18 -28.10 -56.43
CA GLU A 2 -20.28 -28.23 -55.27
C GLU A 2 -18.97 -27.47 -55.54
N ASN A 3 -18.51 -26.50 -54.73
CA ASN A 3 -18.87 -26.15 -53.37
C ASN A 3 -18.29 -24.77 -52.99
N GLN A 4 -18.96 -24.10 -52.06
CA GLN A 4 -18.45 -23.17 -51.02
C GLN A 4 -17.63 -21.93 -51.41
N GLN A 5 -18.18 -20.72 -51.26
CA GLN A 5 -18.25 -19.95 -49.99
C GLN A 5 -16.90 -19.84 -49.27
N HIS A 6 -16.24 -18.70 -49.42
CA HIS A 6 -15.42 -18.10 -48.35
C HIS A 6 -15.90 -16.67 -48.15
N GLN A 7 -17.00 -16.53 -47.41
CA GLN A 7 -17.27 -15.31 -46.66
C GLN A 7 -16.30 -15.30 -45.47
N GLY A 8 -15.13 -14.71 -45.69
CA GLY A 8 -14.20 -14.37 -44.62
C GLY A 8 -14.84 -13.27 -43.78
N ARG A 9 -15.33 -13.66 -42.61
CA ARG A 9 -15.91 -12.81 -41.56
C ARG A 9 -15.19 -11.46 -41.46
N ASN A 10 -15.97 -10.39 -41.54
CA ASN A 10 -15.71 -9.15 -40.81
C ASN A 10 -15.68 -9.49 -39.31
N GLY A 11 -14.56 -10.04 -38.86
CA GLY A 11 -14.19 -10.03 -37.46
C GLY A 11 -13.77 -8.62 -37.15
N ALA A 12 -14.72 -7.78 -36.73
CA ALA A 12 -14.38 -6.73 -35.79
C ALA A 12 -13.58 -7.42 -34.70
N ALA A 13 -12.26 -7.22 -34.70
CA ALA A 13 -11.46 -7.53 -33.54
C ALA A 13 -12.09 -6.68 -32.44
N ALA A 14 -12.96 -7.28 -31.65
CA ALA A 14 -13.36 -6.71 -30.38
C ALA A 14 -12.04 -6.52 -29.66
N ALA A 15 -11.58 -5.27 -29.65
CA ALA A 15 -10.44 -4.88 -28.83
C ALA A 15 -10.75 -5.46 -27.45
N ALA A 16 -9.88 -6.35 -26.99
CA ALA A 16 -9.90 -6.78 -25.61
C ALA A 16 -10.11 -5.53 -24.76
N PRO A 17 -10.96 -5.56 -23.71
CA PRO A 17 -11.16 -4.39 -22.88
C PRO A 17 -9.78 -3.91 -22.46
N THR A 18 -9.35 -2.78 -23.05
CA THR A 18 -8.14 -2.10 -22.67
C THR A 18 -8.38 -1.83 -21.20
N ALA A 19 -7.62 -2.49 -20.33
CA ALA A 19 -7.70 -2.30 -18.89
C ALA A 19 -7.72 -0.78 -18.69
N GLU A 20 -8.91 -0.25 -18.40
CA GLU A 20 -9.06 1.17 -18.15
C GLU A 20 -8.10 1.42 -17.01
N ASN A 21 -7.13 2.28 -17.25
CA ASN A 21 -6.15 2.70 -16.28
C ASN A 21 -6.89 3.47 -15.18
N ARG A 22 -7.67 2.77 -14.34
CA ARG A 22 -8.43 3.28 -13.20
C ARG A 22 -7.53 3.43 -11.98
N PHE A 23 -6.28 3.80 -12.18
CA PHE A 23 -5.53 4.39 -11.09
C PHE A 23 -6.08 5.81 -10.94
N SER A 24 -7.16 5.95 -10.18
CA SER A 24 -7.45 7.22 -9.53
C SER A 24 -6.19 7.62 -8.80
N VAL A 25 -5.67 8.77 -9.20
CA VAL A 25 -4.47 9.44 -8.68
C VAL A 25 -4.51 9.40 -7.15
N LEU A 26 -3.88 8.37 -6.57
CA LEU A 26 -3.85 8.00 -5.15
C LEU A 26 -5.23 7.69 -4.55
N ASN A 27 -5.46 6.45 -4.09
CA ASN A 27 -6.62 6.09 -3.28
C ASN A 27 -6.60 6.91 -1.96
N CYS A 28 -7.16 8.12 -1.97
CA CYS A 28 -7.08 9.05 -0.86
C CYS A 28 -8.42 9.14 -0.15
N ILE A 29 -8.45 8.77 1.14
CA ILE A 29 -9.65 8.73 1.97
C ILE A 29 -9.68 9.94 2.91
N ASP A 30 -10.70 10.79 2.78
CA ASP A 30 -10.92 11.92 3.68
C ASP A 30 -11.79 11.49 4.88
N LEU A 31 -11.21 11.53 6.08
CA LEU A 31 -11.91 11.18 7.33
C LEU A 31 -12.79 12.30 7.88
N SER A 32 -12.68 13.52 7.36
CA SER A 32 -13.55 14.64 7.72
C SER A 32 -14.78 14.75 6.82
N SER A 33 -14.85 13.94 5.75
CA SER A 33 -16.00 13.91 4.84
C SER A 33 -17.30 13.59 5.60
N PRO A 34 -18.37 14.40 5.44
CA PRO A 34 -19.67 14.09 6.01
C PRO A 34 -20.34 12.89 5.33
N ASP A 35 -19.92 12.51 4.12
CA ASP A 35 -20.38 11.32 3.43
C ASP A 35 -19.54 10.10 3.82
N THR A 36 -19.84 9.53 4.99
CA THR A 36 -19.17 8.33 5.49
C THR A 36 -19.33 7.13 4.56
N GLN A 37 -20.47 6.99 3.86
CA GLN A 37 -20.73 5.83 3.01
C GLN A 37 -19.80 5.82 1.80
N ASN A 38 -19.57 6.98 1.18
CA ASN A 38 -18.60 7.10 0.11
C ASN A 38 -17.17 6.81 0.60
N SER A 39 -16.74 7.36 1.73
CA SER A 39 -15.39 7.08 2.29
C SER A 39 -15.18 5.58 2.58
N VAL A 40 -16.20 4.90 3.11
CA VAL A 40 -16.16 3.44 3.34
C VAL A 40 -16.09 2.66 2.03
N SER A 41 -16.86 3.06 1.02
CA SER A 41 -16.84 2.43 -0.30
C SER A 41 -15.46 2.55 -0.96
N LEU A 42 -14.86 3.74 -0.94
CA LEU A 42 -13.52 4.01 -1.47
C LEU A 42 -12.44 3.21 -0.72
N LEU A 43 -12.52 3.16 0.61
CA LEU A 43 -11.61 2.35 1.44
C LEU A 43 -11.69 0.87 1.05
N LYS A 44 -12.91 0.33 0.95
CA LYS A 44 -13.13 -1.05 0.53
C LYS A 44 -12.53 -1.32 -0.84
N GLN A 45 -12.78 -0.44 -1.80
CA GLN A 45 -12.26 -0.58 -3.16
C GLN A 45 -10.72 -0.58 -3.17
N ALA A 46 -10.09 0.36 -2.46
CA ALA A 46 -8.63 0.44 -2.37
C ALA A 46 -8.00 -0.83 -1.78
N CYS A 47 -8.61 -1.39 -0.74
CA CYS A 47 -8.20 -2.65 -0.12
C CYS A 47 -8.33 -3.86 -1.07
N LEU A 48 -9.38 -3.89 -1.90
CA LEU A 48 -9.62 -5.01 -2.83
C LEU A 48 -8.78 -4.91 -4.11
N ASP A 49 -8.48 -3.70 -4.58
CA ASP A 49 -7.79 -3.50 -5.86
C ASP A 49 -6.27 -3.50 -5.72
N CYS A 50 -5.73 -2.69 -4.80
CA CYS A 50 -4.28 -2.47 -4.69
C CYS A 50 -3.71 -2.71 -3.29
N GLY A 51 -4.56 -2.86 -2.27
CA GLY A 51 -4.15 -3.06 -0.88
C GLY A 51 -3.53 -1.82 -0.21
N PHE A 52 -3.58 -0.64 -0.84
CA PHE A 52 -2.92 0.57 -0.36
C PHE A 52 -3.76 1.85 -0.59
N PHE A 53 -3.69 2.78 0.36
CA PHE A 53 -4.39 4.07 0.29
C PHE A 53 -3.72 5.11 1.20
N TYR A 54 -3.97 6.38 0.90
CA TYR A 54 -3.65 7.51 1.76
C TYR A 54 -4.88 7.92 2.56
N VAL A 55 -4.65 8.48 3.74
CA VAL A 55 -5.70 9.08 4.56
C VAL A 55 -5.36 10.54 4.77
N VAL A 56 -6.35 11.42 4.60
CA VAL A 56 -6.23 12.86 4.85
C VAL A 56 -7.26 13.32 5.87
N ASN A 57 -7.03 14.50 6.45
CA ASN A 57 -7.89 15.10 7.46
C ASN A 57 -8.18 14.16 8.63
N HIS A 58 -7.20 13.34 9.02
CA HIS A 58 -7.28 12.35 10.11
C HIS A 58 -7.21 12.96 11.51
N GLY A 59 -7.14 14.30 11.64
CA GLY A 59 -7.16 15.00 12.91
C GLY A 59 -5.83 15.01 13.71
N ILE A 60 -4.75 14.42 13.17
CA ILE A 60 -3.42 14.52 13.78
C ILE A 60 -2.78 15.82 13.29
N SER A 61 -2.29 16.65 14.22
CA SER A 61 -1.69 17.93 13.87
C SER A 61 -0.32 17.77 13.21
N GLN A 62 0.01 18.69 12.32
CA GLN A 62 1.33 18.73 11.68
C GLN A 62 2.47 18.96 12.69
N GLU A 63 2.19 19.71 13.76
CA GLU A 63 3.14 19.94 14.86
C GLU A 63 3.48 18.64 15.57
N PHE A 64 2.48 17.83 15.92
CA PHE A 64 2.70 16.54 16.57
C PHE A 64 3.47 15.57 15.66
N MET A 65 3.11 15.51 14.37
CA MET A 65 3.87 14.70 13.40
C MET A 65 5.34 15.14 13.33
N ALA A 66 5.61 16.45 13.28
CA ALA A 66 6.97 16.97 13.27
C ALA A 66 7.75 16.61 14.54
N GLU A 67 7.10 16.66 15.70
CA GLU A 67 7.70 16.23 16.98
C GLU A 67 8.06 14.74 16.95
N VAL A 68 7.15 13.87 16.50
CA VAL A 68 7.40 12.42 16.38
C VAL A 68 8.60 12.14 15.48
N PHE A 69 8.68 12.77 14.30
CA PHE A 69 9.83 12.62 13.40
C PHE A 69 11.12 13.15 14.02
N ALA A 70 11.08 14.27 14.75
CA ALA A 70 12.24 14.82 15.43
C ALA A 70 12.75 13.87 16.54
N GLN A 71 11.87 13.26 17.32
CA GLN A 71 12.26 12.28 18.35
C GLN A 71 12.80 10.98 17.72
N SER A 72 12.19 10.49 16.64
CA SER A 72 12.70 9.36 15.88
C SER A 72 14.13 9.63 15.39
N LYS A 73 14.36 10.76 14.72
CA LYS A 73 15.69 11.17 14.26
C LYS A 73 16.71 11.19 15.40
N LYS A 74 16.39 11.86 16.52
CA LYS A 74 17.27 11.92 17.71
C LYS A 74 17.65 10.54 18.23
N PHE A 75 16.70 9.60 18.27
CA PHE A 75 16.97 8.23 18.70
C PHE A 75 17.89 7.49 17.73
N PHE A 76 17.63 7.57 16.42
CA PHE A 76 18.41 6.84 15.43
C PHE A 76 19.82 7.41 15.21
N GLU A 77 20.05 8.68 15.56
CA GLU A 77 21.37 9.33 15.62
C GLU A 77 22.25 8.85 16.79
N LEU A 78 21.68 8.15 17.78
CA LEU A 78 22.47 7.58 18.88
C LEU A 78 23.43 6.49 18.37
N PRO A 79 24.59 6.30 19.03
CA PRO A 79 25.48 5.18 18.75
C PRO A 79 24.75 3.85 18.85
N ALA A 80 25.11 2.87 17.99
CA ALA A 80 24.47 1.55 17.96
C ALA A 80 24.37 0.91 19.36
N LYS A 81 25.44 0.99 20.16
CA LYS A 81 25.48 0.47 21.53
C LYS A 81 24.37 1.02 22.43
N GLU A 82 24.00 2.29 22.26
CA GLU A 82 22.92 2.92 23.04
C GLU A 82 21.55 2.44 22.56
N LYS A 83 21.34 2.33 21.25
CA LYS A 83 20.10 1.78 20.66
C LYS A 83 19.87 0.32 21.09
N MET A 84 20.95 -0.48 21.18
CA MET A 84 20.90 -1.87 21.63
C MET A 84 20.48 -2.06 23.10
N LYS A 85 20.57 -1.02 23.95
CA LYS A 85 20.11 -1.12 25.35
C LYS A 85 18.59 -1.31 25.47
N VAL A 86 17.85 -0.96 24.42
CA VAL A 86 16.39 -1.09 24.35
C VAL A 86 15.98 -2.11 23.28
N LEU A 87 16.74 -3.21 23.14
CA LEU A 87 16.44 -4.28 22.17
C LEU A 87 14.99 -4.78 22.29
N ARG A 88 14.38 -5.11 21.15
CA ARG A 88 13.02 -5.66 21.05
C ARG A 88 12.84 -6.83 22.02
N ASN A 89 11.86 -6.72 22.91
CA ASN A 89 11.49 -7.77 23.85
C ASN A 89 10.41 -8.71 23.30
N GLU A 90 10.02 -9.71 24.10
CA GLU A 90 8.97 -10.69 23.78
C GLU A 90 7.59 -10.08 23.49
N LYS A 91 7.36 -8.81 23.86
CA LYS A 91 6.13 -8.05 23.56
C LYS A 91 6.26 -7.21 22.29
N HIS A 92 7.27 -7.45 21.47
CA HIS A 92 7.59 -6.70 20.24
C HIS A 92 7.80 -5.20 20.47
N ARG A 93 8.34 -4.82 21.64
CA ARG A 93 8.66 -3.42 21.98
C ARG A 93 10.15 -3.24 22.12
N GLY A 94 10.70 -2.23 21.46
CA GLY A 94 12.12 -1.88 21.52
C GLY A 94 12.69 -1.61 20.12
N TYR A 95 14.01 -1.51 20.06
CA TYR A 95 14.79 -1.36 18.84
C TYR A 95 15.01 -2.73 18.19
N THR A 96 14.76 -2.80 16.89
CA THR A 96 15.16 -3.94 16.05
C THR A 96 16.36 -3.51 15.20
N PRO A 97 17.52 -4.18 15.31
CA PRO A 97 18.65 -3.91 14.45
C PRO A 97 18.35 -4.21 12.98
N GLU A 98 19.11 -3.59 12.09
CA GLU A 98 19.08 -3.94 10.67
C GLU A 98 19.35 -5.44 10.49
N LEU A 99 18.55 -6.10 9.64
CA LEU A 99 18.64 -7.53 9.32
C LEU A 99 18.28 -8.51 10.46
N ASP A 100 17.79 -8.03 11.60
CA ASP A 100 17.32 -8.89 12.71
C ASP A 100 15.91 -9.46 12.47
N GLU A 101 15.21 -8.97 11.44
CA GLU A 101 13.94 -9.54 10.98
C GLU A 101 14.19 -10.48 9.80
N LEU A 102 14.10 -11.78 10.09
CA LEU A 102 14.04 -12.82 9.06
C LEU A 102 12.59 -12.96 8.61
N LEU A 103 12.33 -12.59 7.36
CA LEU A 103 11.07 -12.91 6.69
C LEU A 103 11.02 -14.43 6.44
N ASP A 104 9.82 -15.00 6.38
CA ASP A 104 9.59 -16.44 6.28
C ASP A 104 10.43 -17.09 5.16
N PRO A 105 11.52 -17.80 5.52
CA PRO A 105 12.47 -18.29 4.53
C PRO A 105 11.88 -19.39 3.64
N GLU A 106 10.81 -20.06 4.07
CA GLU A 106 10.15 -21.10 3.28
C GLU A 106 9.32 -20.52 2.12
N ASN A 107 8.91 -19.24 2.23
CA ASN A 107 8.01 -18.59 1.28
C ASN A 107 8.66 -17.44 0.49
N GLN A 108 9.97 -17.21 0.65
CA GLN A 108 10.70 -16.21 -0.14
C GLN A 108 11.30 -16.82 -1.40
N VAL A 109 10.63 -16.60 -2.53
CA VAL A 109 11.09 -17.09 -3.84
C VAL A 109 12.39 -16.41 -4.27
N HIS A 110 12.62 -15.16 -3.83
CA HIS A 110 13.86 -14.40 -4.00
C HIS A 110 14.00 -13.45 -2.80
N GLY A 111 15.06 -13.62 -2.00
CA GLY A 111 15.38 -12.76 -0.86
C GLY A 111 15.68 -11.32 -1.25
#